data_AF-A0A841KV53-F1
#
_entry.id   AF-A0A841KV53-F1
#
_cell.length_a   1.000
_cell.length_b   1.000
_cell.length_c   1.000
_cell.angle_alpha   90.00
_cell.angle_beta   90.00
_cell.angle_gamma   90.00
#
_symmetry.space_group_name_H-M   'P 1'
#
loop_
_entity.id
_entity.type
_entity.pdbx_description
1 polymer ?
#
loop_
_entity_poly.entity_id
_entity_poly.type
_entity_poly.pdbx_seq_one_letter_code
_entity_poly.pdbx_strand_id
1 'polypeptide(L)'
;MRAIFEALGAEIKWDGATETVTGIKGETIVELKIGSNVAKLNGKDLNLDVPATIVNKRTLVPARFIAECLGAKVDWESSSRTVIIQHD
;
A
#
# COMPACT_ATOMS: atom_id res chain seq x y z
N MET A 1 2.64 9.26 1.83
CA MET A 1 2.34 8.32 0.73
C MET A 1 3.59 7.95 -0.07
N ARG A 2 4.30 8.91 -0.69
CA ARG A 2 5.46 8.65 -1.56
C ARG A 2 6.56 7.77 -0.95
N ALA A 3 6.92 7.98 0.31
CA ALA A 3 8.10 7.35 0.92
C ALA A 3 8.13 5.81 0.92
N ILE A 4 7.00 5.11 1.18
CA ILE A 4 7.01 3.63 1.25
C ILE A 4 7.05 3.01 -0.15
N PHE A 5 6.25 3.55 -1.07
CA PHE A 5 6.24 3.06 -2.45
C PHE A 5 7.57 3.38 -3.15
N GLU A 6 8.12 4.58 -2.96
CA GLU A 6 9.44 4.94 -3.47
C GLU A 6 10.55 4.09 -2.85
N ALA A 7 10.51 3.84 -1.53
CA ALA A 7 11.49 2.97 -0.87
C ALA A 7 11.44 1.53 -1.40
N LEU A 8 10.29 1.08 -1.90
CA LEU A 8 10.09 -0.26 -2.48
C LEU A 8 10.25 -0.29 -4.01
N GLY A 9 10.64 0.82 -4.63
CA GLY A 9 10.85 0.93 -6.08
C GLY A 9 9.56 0.89 -6.91
N ALA A 10 8.41 1.18 -6.30
CA ALA A 10 7.11 1.19 -6.96
C ALA A 10 6.74 2.60 -7.47
N GLU A 11 6.18 2.67 -8.68
CA GLU A 11 5.57 3.89 -9.22
C GLU A 11 4.17 4.09 -8.59
N ILE A 12 3.83 5.35 -8.27
CA ILE A 12 2.52 5.72 -7.74
C ILE A 12 1.78 6.59 -8.74
N LYS A 13 0.53 6.22 -9.02
CA LYS A 13 -0.45 7.03 -9.74
C LYS A 13 -1.63 7.34 -8.84
N TRP A 14 -2.14 8.57 -8.95
CA TRP A 14 -3.32 9.03 -8.23
C TRP A 14 -4.37 9.49 -9.24
N ASP A 15 -5.58 8.94 -9.12
CA ASP A 15 -6.76 9.40 -9.83
C ASP A 15 -7.68 10.17 -8.86
N GLY A 16 -7.74 11.49 -9.05
CA GLY A 16 -8.56 12.37 -8.21
C GLY A 16 -10.06 12.33 -8.54
N ALA A 17 -10.48 11.80 -9.68
CA ALA A 17 -11.89 11.69 -10.03
C ALA A 17 -12.56 10.49 -9.34
N THR A 18 -11.81 9.40 -9.18
CA THR A 18 -12.30 8.17 -8.54
C THR A 18 -11.77 7.98 -7.11
N GLU A 19 -10.91 8.89 -6.66
CA GLU A 19 -10.15 8.79 -5.42
C GLU A 19 -9.42 7.44 -5.30
N THR A 20 -8.65 7.11 -6.34
CA THR A 20 -7.94 5.83 -6.46
C THR A 20 -6.43 6.03 -6.50
N VAL A 21 -5.72 5.28 -5.64
CA VAL A 21 -4.26 5.15 -5.66
C VAL A 21 -3.90 3.87 -6.39
N THR A 22 -3.02 3.95 -7.37
CA THR A 22 -2.46 2.79 -8.06
C THR A 22 -0.95 2.73 -7.82
N GLY A 23 -0.46 1.66 -7.20
CA GLY A 23 0.95 1.33 -7.07
C GLY A 23 1.37 0.30 -8.11
N ILE A 24 2.49 0.50 -8.78
CA ILE A 24 3.00 -0.38 -9.84
C ILE A 24 4.45 -0.76 -9.55
N LYS A 25 4.77 -2.04 -9.50
CA LYS A 25 6.15 -2.57 -9.39
C LYS A 25 6.31 -3.79 -10.28
N GLY A 26 7.04 -3.62 -11.38
CA GLY A 26 7.13 -4.66 -12.42
C GLY A 26 5.74 -4.99 -12.97
N GLU A 27 5.33 -6.26 -12.88
CA GLU A 27 4.00 -6.74 -13.29
C GLU A 27 2.95 -6.62 -12.19
N THR A 28 3.34 -6.21 -10.98
CA THR A 28 2.42 -6.10 -9.84
C THR A 28 1.73 -4.75 -9.83
N ILE A 29 0.40 -4.76 -9.85
CA ILE A 29 -0.47 -3.59 -9.81
C ILE A 29 -1.34 -3.69 -8.56
N VAL A 30 -1.28 -2.66 -7.72
CA VAL A 30 -2.09 -2.52 -6.51
C VAL A 30 -3.00 -1.31 -6.66
N GLU A 31 -4.31 -1.50 -6.58
CA GLU A 31 -5.29 -0.41 -6.65
C GLU A 31 -6.01 -0.28 -5.32
N LEU A 32 -6.06 0.94 -4.78
CA LEU A 32 -6.76 1.27 -3.53
C LEU A 32 -7.68 2.44 -3.75
N LYS A 33 -8.97 2.25 -3.49
CA LYS A 33 -9.94 3.33 -3.46
C LYS A 33 -10.06 3.90 -2.04
N ILE A 34 -10.06 5.22 -1.90
CA ILE A 34 -10.27 5.88 -0.60
C ILE A 34 -11.62 5.48 -0.01
N GLY A 35 -11.63 5.19 1.30
CA GLY A 35 -12.82 4.77 2.04
C GLY A 35 -13.27 3.34 1.76
N SER A 36 -12.61 2.62 0.85
CA SER A 36 -12.87 1.21 0.59
C SER A 36 -12.04 0.32 1.52
N ASN A 37 -12.66 -0.70 2.08
CA ASN A 37 -11.99 -1.81 2.74
C ASN A 37 -11.53 -2.89 1.74
N VAL A 38 -11.75 -2.67 0.44
CA VAL A 38 -11.33 -3.56 -0.63
C VAL A 38 -10.29 -2.85 -1.50
N ALA A 39 -9.14 -3.48 -1.64
CA ALA A 39 -8.10 -3.16 -2.61
C ALA A 39 -8.07 -4.22 -3.72
N LYS A 40 -7.39 -3.93 -4.83
CA LYS A 40 -7.14 -4.92 -5.88
C LYS A 40 -5.66 -5.17 -6.05
N LEU A 41 -5.26 -6.43 -6.10
CA LEU A 41 -3.92 -6.88 -6.48
C LEU A 41 -4.01 -7.64 -7.78
N ASN A 42 -3.43 -7.10 -8.85
CA ASN A 42 -3.48 -7.70 -10.20
C ASN A 42 -4.92 -8.05 -10.62
N GLY A 43 -5.87 -7.15 -10.31
CA GLY A 43 -7.29 -7.31 -10.60
C GLY A 43 -8.07 -8.23 -9.64
N LYS A 44 -7.42 -8.86 -8.65
CA LYS A 44 -8.09 -9.66 -7.61
C LYS A 44 -8.38 -8.83 -6.37
N ASP A 45 -9.60 -8.93 -5.86
CA ASP A 45 -10.02 -8.23 -4.66
C ASP A 45 -9.31 -8.78 -3.41
N LEU A 46 -8.85 -7.87 -2.55
CA LEU A 46 -8.21 -8.13 -1.26
C LEU A 46 -8.84 -7.23 -0.20
N ASN A 47 -9.20 -7.84 0.93
CA ASN A 47 -9.69 -7.08 2.07
C ASN A 47 -8.55 -6.42 2.84
N LEU A 48 -8.79 -5.18 3.22
CA LEU A 48 -7.94 -4.40 4.10
C LEU A 48 -8.52 -4.44 5.51
N ASP A 49 -7.64 -4.65 6.50
CA ASP A 49 -8.02 -4.51 7.92
C ASP A 49 -8.39 -3.05 8.25
N VAL A 50 -7.75 -2.10 7.58
CA VAL A 50 -7.98 -0.67 7.73
C VAL A 50 -8.10 -0.03 6.36
N PRO A 51 -9.20 0.70 6.06
CA PRO A 51 -9.37 1.34 4.77
C PRO A 51 -8.30 2.40 4.49
N ALA A 52 -8.07 2.66 3.21
CA ALA A 52 -7.31 3.83 2.80
C ALA A 52 -8.08 5.10 3.20
N THR A 53 -7.44 6.03 3.90
CA THR A 53 -8.09 7.24 4.42
C THR A 53 -7.30 8.49 4.04
N ILE A 54 -7.98 9.62 3.90
CA ILE A 54 -7.32 10.92 3.72
C ILE A 54 -7.21 11.60 5.08
N VAL A 55 -5.99 11.90 5.50
CA VAL A 55 -5.68 12.66 6.72
C VAL A 55 -4.77 13.82 6.34
N ASN A 56 -5.15 15.05 6.70
CA ASN A 56 -4.37 16.26 6.39
C ASN A 56 -4.02 16.39 4.90
N LYS A 57 -5.01 16.14 4.01
CA LYS A 57 -4.84 16.13 2.53
C LYS A 57 -3.80 15.13 2.03
N ARG A 58 -3.45 14.12 2.83
CA ARG A 58 -2.57 13.02 2.45
C ARG A 58 -3.34 11.74 2.57
N THR A 59 -3.26 10.91 1.54
CA THR A 59 -3.75 9.55 1.66
C THR A 59 -2.81 8.73 2.56
N LEU A 60 -3.41 8.05 3.51
CA LEU A 60 -2.81 7.05 4.38
C LEU A 60 -3.35 5.68 3.97
N VAL A 61 -2.42 4.75 3.77
CA VAL A 61 -2.70 3.35 3.46
C VAL A 61 -1.95 2.47 4.44
N PRO A 62 -2.45 1.27 4.76
CA PRO A 62 -1.73 0.35 5.63
C PRO A 62 -0.37 -0.01 5.03
N ALA A 63 0.72 0.38 5.71
CA ALA A 63 2.09 0.15 5.23
C ALA A 63 2.40 -1.33 4.99
N ARG A 64 1.93 -2.21 5.89
CA ARG A 64 2.07 -3.66 5.80
C ARG A 64 1.45 -4.20 4.52
N PHE A 65 0.20 -3.82 4.25
CA PHE A 65 -0.53 -4.27 3.06
C PHE A 65 0.21 -3.95 1.77
N ILE A 66 0.72 -2.72 1.65
CA ILE A 66 1.50 -2.30 0.48
C ILE A 66 2.79 -3.10 0.35
N ALA A 67 3.54 -3.26 1.45
CA ALA A 67 4.80 -4.00 1.42
C ALA A 67 4.58 -5.47 1.02
N GLU A 68 3.58 -6.14 1.61
CA GLU A 68 3.24 -7.54 1.28
C GLU A 68 2.75 -7.69 -0.16
N CYS A 69 1.89 -6.79 -0.64
CA CYS A 69 1.44 -6.80 -2.03
C CYS A 69 2.61 -6.65 -3.02
N LEU A 70 3.63 -5.89 -2.66
CA LEU A 70 4.82 -5.64 -3.48
C LEU A 70 5.91 -6.72 -3.31
N GLY A 71 5.57 -7.84 -2.67
CA GLY A 71 6.43 -9.02 -2.49
C GLY A 71 7.40 -8.93 -1.32
N ALA A 72 7.29 -7.91 -0.47
CA ALA A 72 8.13 -7.80 0.71
C ALA A 72 7.53 -8.56 1.90
N LYS A 73 8.38 -9.23 2.68
CA LYS A 73 8.01 -9.85 3.95
C LYS A 73 8.03 -8.78 5.03
N VAL A 74 6.93 -8.66 5.77
CA VAL A 74 6.80 -7.67 6.86
C VAL A 74 6.72 -8.39 8.19
N ASP A 75 7.70 -8.13 9.05
CA ASP A 75 7.73 -8.64 10.42
C ASP A 75 7.64 -7.48 11.42
N TRP A 76 7.07 -7.77 12.59
CA TRP A 76 6.96 -6.82 13.69
C TRP A 76 7.88 -7.22 14.83
N GLU A 77 8.88 -6.38 15.12
CA GLU A 77 9.72 -6.53 16.30
C GLU A 77 9.10 -5.74 17.46
N SER A 78 8.43 -6.48 18.34
CA SER A 78 7.69 -5.90 19.46
C SER A 78 8.58 -5.18 20.48
N SER A 79 9.82 -5.63 20.66
CA SER A 79 10.74 -5.15 21.69
C SER A 79 11.21 -3.71 21.41
N SER A 80 11.46 -3.42 20.13
CA SER A 80 11.89 -2.09 19.67
C SER A 80 10.76 -1.28 19.02
N ARG A 81 9.55 -1.84 18.93
CA ARG A 81 8.41 -1.27 18.21
C ARG A 81 8.77 -0.94 16.75
N THR A 82 9.51 -1.83 16.11
CA THR A 82 10.04 -1.64 14.76
C THR A 82 9.32 -2.53 13.76
N VAL A 83 8.93 -1.94 12.63
CA VAL A 83 8.50 -2.70 11.45
C VAL A 83 9.73 -3.06 10.64
N ILE A 84 9.96 -4.35 10.42
CA ILE A 84 11.03 -4.86 9.56
C ILE A 84 10.41 -5.26 8.23
N ILE A 85 10.92 -4.68 7.15
CA ILE A 85 10.51 -5.00 5.78
C ILE A 85 11.70 -5.64 5.10
N GLN A 86 11.55 -6.91 4.71
CA GLN A 86 12.57 -7.70 4.00
C GLN A 86 12.12 -7.92 2.56
N HIS A 87 13.03 -7.71 1.62
CA HIS A 87 12.85 -7.96 0.20
C HIS A 87 14.11 -8.66 -0.29
N ASP A 88 13.97 -9.78 -0.99
CA ASP A 88 15.08 -10.49 -1.66
C ASP A 88 15.66 -9.68 -2.82
#